data_AF-A0A8R1TZ74-F1
#
_entry.id   AF-A0A8R1TZ74-F1
#
_cell.length_a   1.000
_cell.length_b   1.000
_cell.length_c   1.000
_cell.angle_alpha   90.00
_cell.angle_beta   90.00
_cell.angle_gamma   90.00
#
_symmetry.space_group_name_H-M   'P 1'
#
loop_
_entity.id
_entity.type
_entity.pdbx_description
1 polymer ?
#
loop_
_entity_poly.entity_id
_entity_poly.type
_entity_poly.pdbx_seq_one_letter_code
_entity_poly.pdbx_strand_id
1 'polypeptide(L)'
;MDDEFDDALLLEEIQRCPGKYFTQYLYGTDTVGIVDLLNRLIQSKNGFELSIECLSCWQDLIGANYCLEPVSSELQQTESAQLICLCLKFLNRLLEYSPNSIARIRIDHELKGEFLINQF
;
A
#
# COMPACT_ATOMS: atom_id res chain seq x y z
N MET A 1 -24.68 1.68 -7.29
CA MET A 1 -25.06 0.63 -6.33
C MET A 1 -24.17 -0.59 -6.53
N ASP A 2 -23.79 -0.90 -7.79
CA ASP A 2 -22.93 -2.04 -8.08
C ASP A 2 -21.46 -1.80 -7.67
N ASP A 3 -20.84 -0.67 -8.03
CA ASP A 3 -19.42 -0.42 -7.74
C ASP A 3 -19.07 -0.44 -6.23
N GLU A 4 -19.93 0.12 -5.38
CA GLU A 4 -19.72 0.14 -3.92
C GLU A 4 -19.88 -1.25 -3.28
N PHE A 5 -20.77 -2.07 -3.85
CA PHE A 5 -20.97 -3.45 -3.41
C PHE A 5 -19.77 -4.32 -3.81
N ASP A 6 -19.27 -4.14 -5.02
CA ASP A 6 -18.08 -4.84 -5.53
C ASP A 6 -16.83 -4.47 -4.72
N ASP A 7 -16.71 -3.20 -4.32
CA ASP A 7 -15.64 -2.71 -3.45
C ASP A 7 -15.67 -3.32 -2.05
N ALA A 8 -16.86 -3.42 -1.43
CA ALA A 8 -17.01 -4.03 -0.11
C ALA A 8 -16.68 -5.53 -0.14
N LEU A 9 -17.16 -6.24 -1.18
CA LEU A 9 -16.86 -7.65 -1.37
C LEU A 9 -15.36 -7.88 -1.59
N LEU A 10 -14.70 -7.05 -2.40
CA LEU A 10 -13.26 -7.12 -2.63
C LEU A 10 -12.47 -6.94 -1.33
N LEU A 11 -12.84 -5.96 -0.49
CA LEU A 11 -12.20 -5.76 0.81
C LEU A 11 -12.35 -6.98 1.73
N GLU A 12 -13.53 -7.61 1.76
CA GLU A 12 -13.76 -8.84 2.51
C GLU A 12 -12.92 -10.02 1.98
N GLU A 13 -12.80 -10.15 0.65
CA GLU A 13 -11.99 -11.18 0.02
C GLU A 13 -10.50 -11.01 0.33
N ILE A 14 -9.99 -9.79 0.23
CA ILE A 14 -8.61 -9.46 0.61
C ILE A 14 -8.39 -9.74 2.08
N GLN A 15 -9.29 -9.34 2.98
CA GLN A 15 -9.18 -9.66 4.40
C GLN A 15 -9.10 -11.17 4.69
N ARG A 16 -9.69 -12.01 3.82
CA ARG A 16 -9.62 -13.48 3.94
C ARG A 16 -8.33 -14.07 3.39
N CYS A 17 -7.83 -13.54 2.27
CA CYS A 17 -6.63 -14.06 1.60
C CYS A 17 -5.95 -12.95 0.77
N PRO A 18 -5.15 -12.07 1.41
CA PRO A 18 -4.51 -10.95 0.73
C PRO A 18 -3.68 -11.41 -0.46
N GLY A 19 -2.84 -12.43 -0.26
CA GLY A 19 -1.94 -12.95 -1.30
C GLY A 19 -2.64 -13.43 -2.58
N LYS A 20 -3.88 -13.90 -2.50
CA LYS A 20 -4.64 -14.30 -3.69
C LYS A 20 -5.36 -13.11 -4.31
N TYR A 21 -6.22 -12.44 -3.53
CA TYR A 21 -7.16 -11.47 -4.09
C TYR A 21 -6.51 -10.12 -4.37
N PHE A 22 -5.55 -9.70 -3.55
CA PHE A 22 -4.79 -8.48 -3.83
C PHE A 22 -3.90 -8.66 -5.07
N THR A 23 -3.23 -9.80 -5.21
CA THR A 23 -2.44 -10.10 -6.42
C THR A 23 -3.30 -10.09 -7.69
N GLN A 24 -4.51 -10.65 -7.65
CA GLN A 24 -5.45 -10.57 -8.77
C GLN A 24 -5.84 -9.12 -9.08
N TYR A 25 -6.09 -8.32 -8.05
CA TYR A 25 -6.41 -6.91 -8.18
C TYR A 25 -5.27 -6.09 -8.79
N LEU A 26 -4.02 -6.37 -8.42
CA LEU A 26 -2.82 -5.73 -8.98
C LEU A 26 -2.72 -5.89 -10.50
N TYR A 27 -3.09 -7.04 -11.06
CA TYR A 27 -3.04 -7.28 -12.51
C TYR A 27 -4.11 -6.52 -13.30
N GLY A 28 -5.21 -6.14 -12.66
CA GLY A 28 -6.38 -5.55 -13.32
C GLY A 28 -6.58 -4.05 -13.06
N THR A 29 -5.75 -3.43 -12.22
CA THR A 29 -6.00 -2.08 -11.68
C THR A 29 -4.78 -1.19 -11.87
N ASP A 30 -5.02 0.10 -12.14
CA ASP A 30 -3.96 1.10 -12.14
C ASP A 30 -3.46 1.44 -10.73
N THR A 31 -2.31 2.11 -10.65
CA THR A 31 -1.70 2.51 -9.36
C THR A 31 -2.65 3.34 -8.49
N VAL A 32 -3.48 4.19 -9.10
CA VAL A 32 -4.46 5.01 -8.36
C VAL A 32 -5.46 4.12 -7.63
N GLY A 33 -6.06 3.14 -8.32
CA GLY A 33 -7.00 2.20 -7.71
C GLY A 33 -6.33 1.27 -6.69
N ILE A 34 -5.06 0.92 -6.88
CA ILE A 34 -4.26 0.14 -5.91
C ILE A 34 -4.06 0.91 -4.61
N VAL A 35 -3.57 2.15 -4.70
CA VAL A 35 -3.27 2.97 -3.50
C VAL A 35 -4.56 3.44 -2.82
N ASP A 36 -5.64 3.67 -3.55
CA ASP A 36 -6.95 3.94 -2.95
C ASP A 36 -7.47 2.73 -2.15
N LEU A 37 -7.39 1.53 -2.72
CA LEU A 37 -7.78 0.30 -2.02
C LEU A 37 -6.97 0.09 -0.74
N LEU A 38 -5.64 0.26 -0.78
CA LEU A 38 -4.77 0.18 0.39
C LEU A 38 -5.18 1.21 1.46
N ASN A 39 -5.52 2.43 1.04
CA ASN A 39 -6.04 3.48 1.89
C ASN A 39 -7.37 3.10 2.57
N ARG A 40 -8.23 2.29 1.93
CA ARG A 40 -9.46 1.77 2.54
C ARG A 40 -9.16 0.59 3.47
N LEU A 41 -8.32 -0.34 3.01
CA LEU A 41 -7.94 -1.56 3.73
C LEU A 41 -7.31 -1.26 5.09
N ILE A 42 -6.40 -0.28 5.17
CA ILE A 42 -5.68 0.04 6.41
C ILE A 42 -6.60 0.49 7.55
N GLN A 43 -7.79 0.99 7.24
CA GLN A 43 -8.77 1.44 8.24
C GLN A 43 -9.62 0.30 8.80
N SER A 44 -9.50 -0.91 8.23
CA SER A 44 -10.19 -2.10 8.71
C SER A 44 -9.53 -2.69 9.95
N LYS A 45 -10.19 -3.68 10.57
CA LYS A 45 -9.60 -4.42 11.68
C LYS A 45 -8.39 -5.21 11.20
N ASN A 46 -7.25 -5.09 11.90
CA ASN A 46 -5.95 -5.61 11.47
C ASN A 46 -5.49 -5.02 10.12
N GLY A 47 -5.97 -3.83 9.77
CA GLY A 47 -5.69 -3.19 8.48
C GLY A 47 -4.21 -2.92 8.27
N PHE A 48 -3.43 -2.70 9.32
CA PHE A 48 -1.98 -2.56 9.23
C PHE A 48 -1.33 -3.86 8.71
N GLU A 49 -1.58 -4.99 9.37
CA GLU A 49 -1.02 -6.29 8.98
C GLU A 49 -1.42 -6.66 7.56
N LEU A 50 -2.70 -6.48 7.21
CA LEU A 50 -3.22 -6.74 5.87
C LEU A 50 -2.56 -5.84 4.81
N SER A 51 -2.32 -4.56 5.13
CA SER A 51 -1.64 -3.64 4.22
C SER A 51 -0.19 -4.05 3.97
N ILE A 52 0.52 -4.54 5.00
CA ILE A 52 1.89 -5.05 4.84
C ILE A 52 1.91 -6.31 3.97
N GLU A 53 0.97 -7.24 4.15
CA GLU A 53 0.85 -8.42 3.27
C GLU A 53 0.57 -8.01 1.82
N CYS A 54 -0.34 -7.05 1.60
CA CYS A 54 -0.63 -6.53 0.27
C CYS A 54 0.60 -5.86 -0.36
N LEU A 55 1.32 -5.03 0.41
CA LEU A 55 2.57 -4.41 -0.05
C LEU A 55 3.63 -5.45 -0.41
N SER A 56 3.74 -6.54 0.35
CA SER A 56 4.65 -7.64 0.01
C SER A 56 4.28 -8.29 -1.32
N CYS A 57 2.98 -8.44 -1.62
CA CYS A 57 2.53 -8.94 -2.93
C CYS A 57 2.90 -7.98 -4.07
N TRP A 58 2.77 -6.68 -3.83
CA TRP A 58 3.15 -5.67 -4.83
C TRP A 58 4.67 -5.63 -5.03
N GLN A 59 5.43 -5.70 -3.94
CA GLN A 59 6.89 -5.82 -3.95
C GLN A 59 7.34 -7.02 -4.79
N ASP A 60 6.77 -8.20 -4.55
CA ASP A 60 7.08 -9.42 -5.29
C ASP A 60 6.75 -9.29 -6.78
N LEU A 61 5.63 -8.63 -7.11
CA LEU A 61 5.19 -8.43 -8.49
C LEU A 61 6.17 -7.57 -9.30
N ILE A 62 6.71 -6.51 -8.69
CA ILE A 62 7.63 -5.58 -9.38
C ILE A 62 9.11 -5.94 -9.18
N GLY A 63 9.42 -6.94 -8.35
CA GLY A 63 10.79 -7.34 -8.04
C GLY A 63 11.55 -6.32 -7.18
N ALA A 64 10.84 -5.63 -6.29
CA ALA A 64 11.42 -4.64 -5.39
C ALA A 64 12.15 -5.28 -4.20
N ASN A 65 13.13 -4.58 -3.64
CA ASN A 65 13.92 -5.05 -2.49
C ASN A 65 13.26 -4.68 -1.16
N TYR A 66 12.47 -3.61 -1.16
CA TYR A 66 11.82 -3.08 0.02
C TYR A 66 10.29 -3.11 -0.15
N CYS A 67 9.58 -3.26 0.97
CA CYS A 67 8.13 -3.37 1.07
C CYS A 67 7.41 -2.08 0.65
N LEU A 68 8.00 -0.90 0.92
CA LEU A 68 7.43 0.41 0.59
C LEU A 68 7.89 0.93 -0.77
N GLU A 69 8.88 0.29 -1.40
CA GLU A 69 9.44 0.65 -2.70
C GLU A 69 8.37 0.80 -3.79
N PRO A 70 7.32 -0.04 -3.87
CA PRO A 70 6.25 0.18 -4.84
C PRO A 70 5.55 1.54 -4.66
N VAL A 71 5.26 1.95 -3.43
CA VAL A 71 4.56 3.21 -3.14
C VAL A 71 5.49 4.41 -3.25
N SER A 72 6.73 4.29 -2.79
CA SER A 72 7.69 5.40 -2.86
C SER A 72 8.19 5.66 -4.27
N SER A 73 8.39 4.60 -5.08
CA SER A 73 8.73 4.74 -6.50
C SER A 73 7.66 5.53 -7.24
N GLU A 74 6.39 5.21 -6.98
CA GLU A 74 5.25 5.94 -7.54
C GLU A 74 5.24 7.40 -7.08
N LEU A 75 5.49 7.66 -5.80
CA LEU A 75 5.60 9.02 -5.26
C LEU A 75 6.74 9.84 -5.89
N GLN A 76 7.84 9.21 -6.29
CA GLN A 76 9.00 9.86 -6.89
C GLN A 76 8.84 10.11 -8.39
N GLN A 77 8.17 9.20 -9.09
CA GLN A 77 8.09 9.22 -10.56
C GLN A 77 6.84 9.91 -11.08
N THR A 78 5.76 9.96 -10.28
CA THR A 78 4.49 10.50 -10.74
C THR A 78 4.45 12.03 -10.72
N GLU A 79 3.86 12.62 -11.75
CA GLU A 79 3.46 14.04 -11.79
C GLU A 79 1.98 14.24 -11.36
N SER A 80 1.27 13.13 -11.10
CA SER A 80 -0.15 13.17 -10.72
C SER A 80 -0.31 13.63 -9.28
N ALA A 81 -0.83 14.86 -9.10
CA ALA A 81 -1.16 15.38 -7.78
C ALA A 81 -2.12 14.46 -7.00
N GLN A 82 -3.02 13.75 -7.70
CA GLN A 82 -3.92 12.79 -7.09
C GLN A 82 -3.15 11.59 -6.51
N LEU A 83 -2.27 10.98 -7.31
CA LEU A 83 -1.49 9.82 -6.88
C LEU A 83 -0.52 10.21 -5.75
N ILE A 84 0.14 11.37 -5.85
CA ILE A 84 0.98 11.92 -4.78
C ILE A 84 0.18 12.01 -3.47
N CYS A 85 -1.02 12.59 -3.50
CA CYS A 85 -1.87 12.70 -2.32
C CYS A 85 -2.25 11.33 -1.75
N LEU A 86 -2.61 10.38 -2.62
CA LEU A 86 -2.99 9.02 -2.20
C LEU A 86 -1.83 8.27 -1.55
N CYS A 87 -0.63 8.34 -2.14
CA CYS A 87 0.58 7.72 -1.57
C CYS A 87 0.92 8.35 -0.21
N LEU A 88 0.96 9.68 -0.11
CA LEU A 88 1.24 10.36 1.16
C LEU A 88 0.19 10.04 2.23
N LYS A 89 -1.08 9.96 1.86
CA LYS A 89 -2.17 9.58 2.77
C LYS A 89 -1.99 8.16 3.28
N PHE A 90 -1.62 7.21 2.40
CA PHE A 90 -1.39 5.83 2.78
C PHE A 90 -0.17 5.69 3.70
N LEU A 91 0.95 6.32 3.37
CA LEU A 91 2.16 6.31 4.20
C LEU A 91 1.91 6.90 5.60
N ASN A 92 1.18 8.01 5.68
CA ASN A 92 0.79 8.59 6.98
C ASN A 92 -0.09 7.63 7.79
N ARG A 93 -1.02 6.93 7.13
CA ARG A 93 -1.85 5.92 7.80
C ARG A 93 -1.02 4.72 8.25
N LEU A 94 -0.03 4.25 7.48
CA LEU A 94 0.88 3.20 7.97
C LEU A 94 1.57 3.60 9.28
N LEU A 95 2.01 4.85 9.39
CA LEU A 95 2.61 5.38 10.61
C LEU A 95 1.61 5.55 11.76
N GLU A 96 0.37 5.95 11.46
CA GLU A 96 -0.72 6.14 12.42
C GLU A 96 -1.24 4.81 12.98
N TYR A 97 -1.47 3.83 12.11
CA TYR A 97 -2.02 2.51 12.44
C TYR A 97 -0.95 1.47 12.83
N SER A 98 0.33 1.88 12.91
CA SER A 98 1.41 1.01 13.36
C SER A 98 1.12 0.43 14.76
N PRO A 99 1.11 -0.90 14.95
CA PRO A 99 0.67 -1.53 16.20
C PRO A 99 1.65 -1.32 17.37
N ASN A 100 2.90 -0.98 17.08
CA ASN A 100 3.93 -0.73 18.09
C ASN A 100 5.05 0.16 17.52
N SER A 101 5.94 0.61 18.40
CA SER A 101 7.08 1.46 18.04
C SER A 101 8.04 0.79 17.06
N ILE A 102 8.22 -0.54 17.13
CA ILE A 102 9.13 -1.27 16.24
C ILE A 102 8.60 -1.25 14.80
N ALA A 103 7.31 -1.53 14.61
CA ALA A 103 6.66 -1.45 13.30
C ALA A 103 6.78 -0.03 12.72
N ARG A 104 6.51 1.00 13.53
CA ARG A 104 6.66 2.40 13.11
C ARG A 104 8.10 2.76 12.73
N ILE A 105 9.08 2.32 13.52
CA ILE A 105 10.51 2.53 13.23
C ILE A 105 10.91 1.85 11.92
N ARG A 106 10.39 0.65 11.62
CA ARG A 106 10.65 -0.03 10.35
C ARG A 106 10.15 0.78 9.16
N ILE A 107 8.91 1.25 9.21
CA ILE A 107 8.34 2.11 8.16
C ILE A 107 9.15 3.40 8.00
N ASP A 108 9.48 4.08 9.10
CA ASP A 108 10.27 5.32 9.07
C ASP A 108 11.68 5.10 8.50
N HIS A 109 12.34 4.00 8.86
CA HIS A 109 13.66 3.66 8.36
C HIS A 109 13.65 3.36 6.86
N GLU A 110 12.67 2.61 6.39
CA GLU A 110 12.52 2.26 4.99
C GLU A 110 12.25 3.47 4.10
N LEU A 111 11.33 4.35 4.53
CA LEU A 111 11.08 5.63 3.85
C LEU A 111 12.37 6.47 3.79
N LYS A 112 13.08 6.64 4.91
CA LYS A 112 14.35 7.38 4.92
C LYS A 112 15.40 6.74 3.99
N GLY A 113 15.51 5.42 3.99
CA GLY A 113 16.42 4.69 3.11
C GLY A 113 16.13 4.96 1.64
N GLU A 114 14.87 4.86 1.23
CA GLU A 114 14.45 5.07 -0.15
C GLU A 114 14.61 6.53 -0.61
N PHE A 115 14.31 7.50 0.26
CA PHE A 115 14.55 8.92 -0.06
C PHE A 115 16.05 9.27 -0.09
N LEU A 116 16.91 8.51 0.59
CA LEU A 116 18.36 8.71 0.56
C LEU A 116 19.04 8.02 -0.63
N ILE A 117 18.59 6.82 -1.00
CA ILE A 117 19.17 6.08 -2.15
C ILE A 117 18.96 6.86 -3.46
N ASN A 118 17.83 7.55 -3.61
CA ASN A 118 17.52 8.32 -4.83
C ASN A 118 18.21 9.70 -4.90
N GLN A 119 19.12 10.02 -3.96
CA GLN A 119 19.93 11.26 -4.01
C GLN A 119 21.39 11.02 -4.45
N PHE A 120 21.80 9.78 -4.70
CA PHE A 120 23.16 9.39 -5.11
C PHE A 120 23.16 8.54 -6.38
#